data_AF-A0A932V4Y0-F1
#
_entry.id   AF-A0A932V4Y0-F1
#
_cell.length_a   1.000
_cell.length_b   1.000
_cell.length_c   1.000
_cell.angle_alpha   90.00
_cell.angle_beta   90.00
_cell.angle_gamma   90.00
#
_symmetry.space_group_name_H-M   'P 1'
#
loop_
_entity.id
_entity.type
_entity.pdbx_description
1 polymer ?
#
loop_
_entity_poly.entity_id
_entity_poly.type
_entity_poly.pdbx_seq_one_letter_code
_entity_poly.pdbx_strand_id
1 'polypeptide(L)' 'MPKLIFENTGEEQEIPCDEPLQEICEEAGVPFACTEGVCGTCVIEVVEGMENLSPFTQ' A
#
# COMPACT_ATOMS: atom_id res chain seq x y z
N MET A 1 5.20 -8.32 -13.79
CA MET A 1 4.37 -7.43 -12.96
C MET A 1 4.60 -7.83 -11.52
N PRO A 2 4.96 -6.90 -10.62
CA PRO A 2 4.99 -7.19 -9.19
C PRO A 2 3.60 -7.60 -8.68
N LYS A 3 3.59 -8.26 -7.53
CA LYS A 3 2.38 -8.73 -6.87
C LYS A 3 2.25 -8.05 -5.51
N LEU A 4 1.07 -7.54 -5.21
CA LEU A 4 0.69 -7.08 -3.88
C LEU A 4 -0.14 -8.17 -3.19
N ILE A 5 0.15 -8.44 -1.92
CA ILE A 5 -0.52 -9.47 -1.12
C ILE A 5 -1.01 -8.85 0.18
N PHE A 6 -2.31 -8.96 0.46
CA PHE A 6 -2.91 -8.53 1.71
C PHE A 6 -2.90 -9.68 2.72
N GLU A 7 -2.03 -9.62 3.74
CA GLU A 7 -1.82 -10.73 4.68
C GLU A 7 -3.10 -11.14 5.43
N ASN A 8 -3.95 -10.18 5.79
CA ASN A 8 -5.17 -10.42 6.55
C ASN A 8 -6.27 -11.13 5.76
N THR A 9 -6.29 -11.00 4.43
CA THR A 9 -7.31 -11.62 3.55
C THR A 9 -6.75 -12.76 2.71
N GLY A 10 -5.42 -12.79 2.49
CA GLY A 10 -4.77 -13.65 1.51
C GLY A 10 -5.04 -13.25 0.06
N GLU A 11 -5.60 -12.06 -0.17
CA GLU A 11 -5.87 -11.56 -1.51
C GLU A 11 -4.56 -11.18 -2.22
N GLU A 12 -4.46 -11.55 -3.49
CA GLU A 12 -3.30 -11.29 -4.34
C GLU A 12 -3.73 -10.49 -5.56
N GLN A 13 -2.99 -9.43 -5.89
CA GLN A 13 -3.24 -8.62 -7.08
C GLN A 13 -1.95 -8.36 -7.83
N GLU A 14 -1.98 -8.54 -9.16
CA GLU A 14 -0.89 -8.14 -10.04
C GLU A 14 -1.00 -6.65 -10.33
N ILE A 15 0.09 -5.91 -10.13
CA ILE A 15 0.11 -4.47 -10.29
C ILE A 15 1.23 -4.04 -11.26
N PRO A 16 1.04 -2.95 -12.02
CA PRO A 16 2.13 -2.33 -12.76
C PRO A 16 3.21 -1.78 -11.82
N CYS A 17 4.46 -1.71 -12.30
CA CYS A 17 5.51 -0.99 -11.59
C CYS A 17 5.26 0.53 -11.64
N ASP A 18 5.76 1.24 -10.63
CA ASP A 18 5.76 2.70 -10.54
C ASP A 18 4.37 3.36 -10.44
N GLU A 19 3.32 2.59 -10.13
CA GLU A 19 1.98 3.13 -9.81
C GLU A 19 1.76 3.25 -8.29
N PRO A 20 0.98 4.25 -7.83
CA PRO A 20 0.61 4.38 -6.42
C PRO A 20 -0.24 3.19 -5.93
N LEU A 21 0.01 2.76 -4.69
CA LEU A 21 -0.76 1.67 -4.05
C LEU A 21 -2.06 2.16 -3.38
N GLN A 22 -2.33 3.45 -3.37
CA GLN A 22 -3.41 4.05 -2.56
C GLN A 22 -4.79 3.47 -2.87
N GLU A 23 -5.21 3.49 -4.14
CA GLU A 23 -6.55 3.02 -4.54
C GLU A 23 -6.73 1.53 -4.22
N ILE A 24 -5.73 0.70 -4.54
CA ILE A 24 -5.75 -0.74 -4.30
C ILE A 24 -5.83 -1.05 -2.79
N CYS A 25 -5.07 -0.32 -1.97
CA CYS A 25 -5.15 -0.45 -0.52
C CYS A 25 -6.52 -0.01 0.03
N GLU A 26 -7.11 1.07 -0.51
CA GLU A 26 -8.42 1.55 -0.10
C GLU A 26 -9.53 0.55 -0.44
N GLU A 27 -9.49 -0.04 -1.64
CA GLU A 27 -10.40 -1.11 -2.07
C GLU A 27 -10.29 -2.37 -1.18
N ALA A 28 -9.07 -2.68 -0.71
CA ALA A 28 -8.82 -3.76 0.24
C ALA A 28 -9.21 -3.41 1.71
N GLY A 29 -9.68 -2.19 1.95
CA GLY A 29 -10.22 -1.75 3.24
C GLY A 29 -9.26 -0.95 4.13
N VAL A 30 -8.11 -0.51 3.62
CA VAL A 30 -7.23 0.44 4.33
C VAL A 30 -7.91 1.81 4.37
N PRO A 31 -8.11 2.42 5.55
CA PRO A 31 -8.82 3.69 5.64
C PRO A 31 -7.92 4.87 5.23
N PHE A 32 -8.43 5.73 4.34
CA PHE A 32 -7.79 7.00 3.98
C PHE A 32 -8.61 8.19 4.50
N ALA A 33 -7.91 9.23 4.97
CA ALA A 33 -8.55 10.43 5.51
C ALA A 33 -7.94 11.71 4.92
N CYS A 34 -6.72 12.09 5.31
CA CYS A 34 -6.14 13.37 4.88
C CYS A 34 -5.58 13.35 3.45
N THR A 35 -5.15 12.19 2.94
CA THR A 35 -4.40 12.04 1.65
C THR A 35 -3.14 12.90 1.51
N GLU A 36 -2.70 13.57 2.58
CA GLU A 36 -1.57 14.50 2.64
C GLU A 36 -0.41 13.96 3.52
N GLY A 37 -0.52 12.73 4.04
CA GLY A 37 0.53 12.11 4.87
C GLY A 37 0.63 12.61 6.31
N VAL A 38 -0.35 13.37 6.83
CA VAL A 38 -0.26 14.03 8.15
C VAL A 38 -1.01 13.33 9.29
N CYS A 39 -2.05 12.54 9.00
CA CYS A 39 -2.97 12.02 10.03
C CYS A 39 -2.67 10.60 10.52
N GLY A 40 -1.94 9.79 9.75
CA GLY A 40 -1.60 8.41 10.09
C GLY A 40 -2.75 7.39 9.98
N THR A 41 -3.93 7.77 9.46
CA THR A 41 -5.06 6.83 9.34
C THR A 41 -4.76 5.64 8.42
N CYS A 42 -3.99 5.84 7.35
CA CYS A 42 -3.66 4.82 6.36
C CYS A 42 -2.37 4.05 6.66
N VAL A 43 -1.86 4.09 7.90
CA VAL A 43 -0.62 3.40 8.27
C VAL A 43 -0.83 1.89 8.22
N ILE A 44 0.07 1.20 7.52
CA ILE A 44 0.13 -0.27 7.40
C ILE A 44 1.55 -0.75 7.68
N GLU A 45 1.70 -2.05 7.93
CA GLU A 45 3.00 -2.71 8.05
C GLU A 45 3.32 -3.48 6.76
N VAL A 46 4.53 -3.30 6.23
CA VAL A 46 5.03 -4.07 5.09
C VAL A 46 5.80 -5.27 5.64
N VAL A 47 5.20 -6.46 5.54
CA VAL A 47 5.78 -7.70 6.09
C VAL A 47 6.98 -8.18 5.27
N GLU A 48 6.91 -8.04 3.94
CA GLU A 48 7.98 -8.41 3.00
C GLU A 48 8.03 -7.43 1.81
N GLY A 49 9.22 -7.25 1.21
CA GLY A 49 9.39 -6.50 -0.03
C GLY A 49 9.50 -4.98 0.12
N MET A 50 9.77 -4.47 1.32
CA MET A 50 9.99 -3.03 1.59
C MET A 50 11.08 -2.42 0.70
N GLU A 51 12.10 -3.21 0.33
CA GLU A 51 13.19 -2.81 -0.56
C GLU A 51 12.77 -2.52 -2.00
N ASN A 52 11.56 -2.94 -2.40
CA ASN A 52 11.00 -2.66 -3.72
C ASN A 52 10.25 -1.32 -3.77
N LEU A 53 10.04 -0.66 -2.62
CA LEU A 53 9.33 0.60 -2.51
C LEU A 53 10.28 1.80 -2.53
N SER A 54 9.76 2.95 -2.94
CA SER A 54 10.48 4.21 -2.80
C SER A 54 10.69 4.56 -1.32
N PRO A 55 11.77 5.30 -0.99
CA PRO A 55 11.95 5.81 0.36
C PRO A 55 10.83 6.79 0.72
N PHE A 56 10.56 6.92 2.03
CA PHE A 56 9.59 7.91 2.52
C PHE A 56 9.94 9.33 2.06
N THR A 57 8.91 10.05 1.63
CA THR A 57 9.01 11.48 1.29
C THR A 57 8.83 12.34 2.53
N GLN A 58 9.30 13.59 2.49
CA GLN A 58 9.06 14.59 3.54
C GLN A 58 7.74 15.33 3.31
#